data_AF-A0A948TMA6-F1
#
_entry.id   AF-A0A948TMA6-F1
#
_cell.length_a   1.000
_cell.length_b   1.000
_cell.length_c   1.000
_cell.angle_alpha   90.00
_cell.angle_beta   90.00
_cell.angle_gamma   90.00
#
_symmetry.space_group_name_H-M   'P 1'
#
loop_
_entity.id
_entity.type
_entity.pdbx_description
1 polymer ?
#
loop_
_entity_poly.entity_id
_entity_poly.type
_entity_poly.pdbx_seq_one_letter_code
_entity_poly.pdbx_strand_id
1 'polypeptide(L)'
;MNENTNNNNNSNGNKPKINVPRPNLTWLYVLIALVFAWLWFTSDGGSATKEVNYTEFKDMVTQGYADKIVAYDNNTLEVYIKPEHIVDVFKKDADKVGRSPAVTVQIGSMDTFDKFIEEEQQNGNFKGTIQYDKKSDYFGMLFWNLLPIVFFIGLWIFLMRRMGGGGGAGGASNVFNVGRSKAQLFEKGTNRITFKDVAGQAAAKQEVQEIVDFLKQPQKYTELGGKIPKGALLVGPPGTGKTLLAKAVAGEADVPFFSISGSDFVEMFVGVGASRVRDLFRQAKEKAPCIIFIDEIDAV
;
A
#
# COMPACT_ATOMS: atom_id res chain seq x y z
N MET A 1 -53.43 -25.26 32.33
CA MET A 1 -53.98 -26.04 31.19
C MET A 1 -54.16 -25.05 30.05
N ASN A 2 -53.44 -25.04 28.94
CA ASN A 2 -52.72 -26.07 28.15
C ASN A 2 -51.37 -25.49 27.65
N GLU A 3 -50.28 -26.25 27.77
CA GLU A 3 -49.55 -26.96 26.68
C GLU A 3 -49.05 -26.02 25.56
N ASN A 4 -47.76 -25.71 25.40
CA ASN A 4 -46.54 -26.52 25.22
C ASN A 4 -46.46 -27.22 23.85
N THR A 5 -45.63 -26.67 22.94
CA THR A 5 -44.82 -27.38 21.91
C THR A 5 -43.85 -26.36 21.29
N ASN A 6 -42.54 -26.36 21.57
CA ASN A 6 -41.42 -27.20 21.12
C ASN A 6 -40.92 -27.02 19.67
N ASN A 7 -39.58 -26.93 19.57
CA ASN A 7 -38.68 -27.38 18.48
C ASN A 7 -38.55 -26.52 17.20
N ASN A 8 -37.39 -26.39 16.54
CA ASN A 8 -36.00 -26.81 16.77
C ASN A 8 -35.09 -26.13 15.72
N ASN A 9 -33.81 -25.95 16.07
CA ASN A 9 -32.58 -26.09 15.25
C ASN A 9 -32.43 -25.41 13.85
N ASN A 10 -31.33 -24.66 13.66
CA ASN A 10 -30.20 -25.22 12.89
C ASN A 10 -28.85 -24.49 12.95
N SER A 11 -27.85 -25.28 13.36
CA SER A 11 -26.43 -25.39 12.97
C SER A 11 -25.52 -24.15 12.82
N ASN A 12 -24.59 -24.06 13.77
CA ASN A 12 -23.23 -23.54 13.61
C ASN A 12 -22.48 -24.16 12.41
N GLY A 13 -21.88 -23.30 11.58
CA GLY A 13 -20.82 -23.65 10.63
C GLY A 13 -19.59 -22.79 10.90
N ASN A 14 -18.83 -23.13 11.95
CA ASN A 14 -17.63 -22.40 12.35
C ASN A 14 -16.43 -22.85 11.50
N LYS A 15 -16.18 -22.19 10.37
CA LYS A 15 -14.93 -22.37 9.60
C LYS A 15 -13.81 -21.59 10.29
N PRO A 16 -12.60 -22.17 10.49
CA PRO A 16 -11.50 -21.43 11.09
C PRO A 16 -11.10 -20.29 10.15
N LYS A 17 -11.25 -19.05 10.62
CA LYS A 17 -10.73 -17.86 9.94
C LYS A 17 -9.20 -17.91 10.04
N ILE A 18 -8.54 -18.35 8.97
CA ILE A 18 -7.09 -18.15 8.83
C ILE A 18 -6.88 -16.64 8.72
N ASN A 19 -6.45 -16.05 9.83
CA ASN A 19 -6.19 -14.62 9.94
C ASN A 19 -4.83 -14.34 9.29
N VAL A 20 -4.77 -14.35 7.96
CA VAL A 20 -3.60 -13.82 7.26
C VAL A 20 -3.53 -12.31 7.54
N PRO A 21 -2.43 -11.80 8.10
CA PRO A 21 -2.28 -10.37 8.35
C PRO A 21 -2.40 -9.66 7.02
N ARG A 22 -3.40 -8.77 6.91
CA ARG A 22 -3.60 -7.93 5.72
C ARG A 22 -2.30 -7.15 5.46
N PRO A 23 -1.87 -6.98 4.20
CA PRO A 23 -0.63 -6.28 3.88
C PRO A 23 -0.76 -4.81 4.31
N ASN A 24 -0.23 -4.53 5.50
CA ASN A 24 -0.05 -3.20 6.06
C ASN A 24 1.39 -2.76 5.74
N LEU A 25 1.64 -1.46 5.66
CA LEU A 25 2.96 -0.87 5.40
C LEU A 25 4.05 -1.40 6.36
N THR A 26 3.68 -1.91 7.54
CA THR A 26 4.58 -2.61 8.46
C THR A 26 5.22 -3.87 7.88
N TRP A 27 4.53 -4.62 7.03
CA TRP A 27 5.09 -5.80 6.34
C TRP A 27 6.18 -5.41 5.33
N LEU A 28 6.08 -4.22 4.72
CA LEU A 28 7.12 -3.70 3.84
C LEU A 28 8.41 -3.38 4.63
N TYR A 29 8.28 -2.75 5.80
CA TYR A 29 9.43 -2.48 6.67
C TYR A 29 10.11 -3.75 7.19
N VAL A 30 9.33 -4.78 7.52
CA VAL A 30 9.87 -6.09 7.93
C VAL A 30 10.63 -6.76 6.78
N LEU A 31 10.11 -6.68 5.56
CA LEU A 31 10.78 -7.24 4.37
C LEU A 31 12.11 -6.50 4.09
N ILE A 32 12.11 -5.17 4.17
CA ILE A 32 13.33 -4.36 4.05
C ILE A 32 14.34 -4.72 5.14
N ALA A 33 13.91 -4.85 6.40
CA ALA A 33 14.79 -5.23 7.51
C ALA A 33 15.39 -6.63 7.33
N LEU A 34 14.63 -7.60 6.81
CA LEU A 34 15.12 -8.94 6.48
C LEU A 34 16.14 -8.92 5.35
N VAL A 35 15.92 -8.09 4.31
CA VAL A 35 16.90 -7.93 3.22
C VAL A 35 18.20 -7.33 3.74
N PHE A 36 18.13 -6.31 4.61
CA PHE A 36 19.33 -5.74 5.24
C PHE A 36 20.01 -6.71 6.21
N ALA A 37 19.25 -7.49 6.98
CA ALA A 37 19.80 -8.51 7.88
C ALA A 37 20.48 -9.64 7.08
N TRP A 38 19.87 -10.06 5.97
CA TRP A 38 20.48 -11.02 5.04
C TRP A 38 21.75 -10.46 4.42
N LEU A 39 21.72 -9.22 3.92
CA LEU A 39 22.88 -8.54 3.34
C LEU A 39 24.02 -8.42 4.37
N TRP A 40 23.71 -8.08 5.62
CA TRP A 40 24.65 -8.03 6.74
C TRP A 40 25.25 -9.41 7.07
N PHE A 41 24.45 -10.48 7.00
CA PHE A 41 24.94 -11.84 7.23
C PHE A 41 25.75 -12.39 6.05
N THR A 42 25.49 -11.93 4.83
CA THR A 42 26.20 -12.35 3.62
C THR A 42 27.39 -11.46 3.27
N SER A 43 27.50 -10.27 3.87
CA SER A 43 28.69 -9.46 3.74
C SER A 43 29.78 -10.10 4.59
N ASP A 44 30.58 -10.95 3.94
CA ASP A 44 31.81 -11.45 4.53
C ASP A 44 32.64 -10.23 4.97
N GLY A 45 33.06 -10.23 6.23
CA GLY A 45 33.54 -9.04 6.91
C GLY A 45 34.67 -8.41 6.10
N GLY A 46 34.48 -7.16 5.66
CA GLY A 46 35.45 -6.43 4.87
C GLY A 46 36.81 -6.36 5.57
N SER A 47 37.70 -7.27 5.20
CA SER A 47 39.12 -7.18 5.51
C SER A 47 39.67 -5.96 4.79
N ALA A 48 40.36 -5.07 5.50
CA ALA A 48 41.14 -4.03 4.87
C ALA A 48 42.19 -4.67 3.96
N THR A 49 41.99 -4.57 2.64
CA THR A 49 42.96 -5.01 1.64
C THR A 49 43.94 -3.89 1.38
N LYS A 50 45.24 -4.22 1.39
CA LYS A 50 46.32 -3.29 1.06
C LYS A 50 46.86 -3.66 -0.30
N GLU A 51 46.92 -2.71 -1.22
CA GLU A 51 47.54 -2.91 -2.52
C GLU A 51 49.07 -2.87 -2.37
N VAL A 52 49.76 -3.88 -2.89
CA VAL A 52 51.22 -4.00 -2.86
C VAL A 52 51.77 -4.25 -4.27
N ASN A 53 52.98 -3.76 -4.53
CA ASN A 53 53.63 -3.93 -5.82
C ASN A 53 54.12 -5.36 -6.04
N TYR A 54 54.28 -5.78 -7.30
CA TYR A 54 54.76 -7.12 -7.64
C TYR A 54 56.14 -7.45 -7.04
N THR A 55 57.03 -6.47 -6.92
CA THR A 55 58.35 -6.65 -6.28
C THR A 55 58.22 -6.94 -4.78
N GLU A 56 57.31 -6.24 -4.09
CA GLU A 56 57.05 -6.47 -2.67
C GLU A 56 56.36 -7.82 -2.45
N PHE A 57 55.45 -8.19 -3.35
CA PHE A 57 54.83 -9.51 -3.34
C PHE A 57 55.86 -10.64 -3.45
N LYS A 58 56.81 -10.53 -4.40
CA LYS A 58 57.88 -11.53 -4.56
C LYS A 58 58.67 -11.71 -3.27
N ASP A 59 59.05 -10.60 -2.64
CA ASP A 59 59.81 -10.62 -1.39
C ASP A 59 59.01 -11.24 -0.23
N MET A 60 57.70 -11.00 -0.17
CA MET A 60 56.83 -11.63 0.84
C MET A 60 56.65 -13.13 0.63
N VAL A 61 56.62 -13.60 -0.62
CA VAL A 61 56.51 -15.04 -0.93
C VAL A 61 57.82 -15.77 -0.65
N THR A 62 58.97 -15.19 -1.03
CA THR A 62 60.29 -15.78 -0.75
C THR A 62 60.60 -15.83 0.75
N GLN A 63 60.12 -14.83 1.52
CA GLN A 63 60.23 -14.81 2.99
C GLN A 63 59.20 -15.73 3.68
N GLY A 64 58.29 -16.36 2.94
CA GLY A 64 57.35 -17.35 3.47
C GLY A 64 56.13 -16.78 4.21
N TYR A 65 55.83 -15.49 4.00
CA TYR A 65 54.71 -14.79 4.67
C TYR A 65 53.33 -15.16 4.13
N ALA A 66 53.28 -15.74 2.93
CA ALA A 66 52.04 -16.15 2.29
C ALA A 66 51.52 -17.48 2.86
N ASP A 67 50.24 -17.51 3.21
CA ASP A 67 49.51 -18.71 3.66
C ASP A 67 48.66 -19.30 2.52
N LYS A 68 47.92 -18.44 1.82
CA LYS A 68 47.06 -18.81 0.70
C LYS A 68 47.12 -17.74 -0.38
N ILE A 69 47.16 -18.15 -1.64
CA ILE A 69 47.10 -17.22 -2.78
C ILE A 69 45.84 -17.54 -3.58
N VAL A 70 45.00 -16.53 -3.79
CA VAL A 70 43.82 -16.59 -4.66
C VAL A 70 44.11 -15.78 -5.91
N ALA A 71 44.15 -16.45 -7.06
CA ALA A 71 44.36 -15.83 -8.35
C ALA A 71 43.01 -15.55 -9.03
N TYR A 72 42.79 -14.29 -9.40
CA TYR A 72 41.59 -13.83 -10.10
C TYR A 72 41.82 -13.68 -11.60
N ASP A 73 40.77 -13.90 -12.37
CA ASP A 73 40.75 -13.80 -13.85
C ASP A 73 41.17 -12.44 -14.42
N ASN A 74 41.13 -11.38 -13.63
CA ASN A 74 41.54 -10.02 -14.00
C ASN A 74 43.03 -9.72 -13.70
N ASN A 75 43.91 -10.73 -13.67
CA ASN A 75 45.32 -10.60 -13.32
C ASN A 75 45.57 -10.00 -11.92
N THR A 76 44.64 -10.19 -11.00
CA THR A 76 44.78 -9.76 -9.61
C THR A 76 45.01 -10.98 -8.71
N LEU A 77 45.91 -10.87 -7.75
CA LEU A 77 46.15 -11.89 -6.73
C LEU A 77 45.74 -11.34 -5.36
N GLU A 78 44.99 -12.12 -4.59
CA GLU A 78 44.84 -11.92 -3.15
C GLU A 78 45.71 -12.91 -2.39
N VAL A 79 46.63 -12.36 -1.61
CA VAL A 79 47.60 -13.13 -0.85
C VAL A 79 47.25 -12.98 0.62
N TYR A 80 46.79 -14.07 1.21
CA TYR A 80 46.49 -14.17 2.63
C TYR A 80 47.80 -14.34 3.38
N ILE A 81 48.02 -13.46 4.36
CA ILE A 81 49.26 -13.43 5.14
C ILE A 81 49.06 -14.27 6.40
N LYS A 82 50.07 -15.07 6.75
CA LYS A 82 50.05 -15.86 7.98
C LYS A 82 49.86 -14.96 9.21
N PRO A 83 49.13 -15.41 10.25
CA PRO A 83 48.88 -14.63 11.46
C PRO A 83 50.14 -14.05 12.12
N GLU A 84 51.27 -14.76 12.00
CA GLU A 84 52.55 -14.40 12.61
C GLU A 84 53.22 -13.17 11.97
N HIS A 85 52.93 -12.88 10.70
CA HIS A 85 53.58 -11.81 9.91
C HIS A 85 52.66 -10.62 9.59
N ILE A 86 51.48 -10.56 10.20
CA ILE A 86 50.50 -9.47 10.00
C ILE A 86 51.09 -8.11 10.38
N VAL A 87 51.80 -8.06 11.51
CA VAL A 87 52.38 -6.81 12.04
C VAL A 87 53.50 -6.30 11.13
N ASP A 88 54.24 -7.18 10.47
CA ASP A 88 55.35 -6.82 9.58
C ASP A 88 54.84 -6.19 8.27
N VAL A 89 53.73 -6.72 7.73
CA VAL A 89 53.18 -6.28 6.44
C VAL A 89 52.25 -5.05 6.58
N PHE A 90 51.42 -5.02 7.63
CA PHE A 90 50.44 -3.95 7.85
C PHE A 90 50.91 -2.87 8.84
N LYS A 91 52.02 -3.09 9.55
CA LYS A 91 52.66 -2.12 10.46
C LYS A 91 51.62 -1.50 11.41
N LYS A 92 51.33 -0.20 11.25
CA LYS A 92 50.41 0.56 12.11
C LYS A 92 48.93 0.23 11.91
N ASP A 93 48.58 -0.48 10.86
CA ASP A 93 47.19 -0.89 10.57
C ASP A 93 46.93 -2.36 10.90
N ALA A 94 47.86 -3.03 11.58
CA ALA A 94 47.71 -4.41 12.03
C ALA A 94 46.51 -4.62 12.97
N ASP A 95 46.11 -3.58 13.73
CA ASP A 95 44.94 -3.65 14.62
C ASP A 95 43.60 -3.47 13.88
N LYS A 96 43.63 -3.07 12.61
CA LYS A 96 42.44 -2.85 11.77
C LYS A 96 42.24 -3.92 10.72
N VAL A 97 43.18 -4.85 10.58
CA VAL A 97 43.00 -5.96 9.67
C VAL A 97 42.03 -6.97 10.28
N GLY A 98 41.02 -7.36 9.49
CA GLY A 98 40.02 -8.32 9.90
C GLY A 98 40.60 -9.72 10.16
N ARG A 99 39.72 -10.71 10.33
CA ARG A 99 40.11 -12.09 10.67
C ARG A 99 41.04 -12.77 9.64
N SER A 100 41.07 -12.26 8.42
CA SER A 100 41.91 -12.76 7.33
C SER A 100 42.53 -11.59 6.57
N PRO A 101 43.72 -11.09 6.98
CA PRO A 101 44.43 -10.05 6.26
C PRO A 101 44.91 -10.56 4.91
N ALA A 102 44.49 -9.87 3.86
CA ALA A 102 44.95 -10.13 2.49
C ALA A 102 45.59 -8.88 1.89
N VAL A 103 46.64 -9.08 1.11
CA VAL A 103 47.19 -8.05 0.23
C VAL A 103 46.79 -8.33 -1.20
N THR A 104 46.48 -7.27 -1.94
CA THR A 104 46.09 -7.34 -3.34
C THR A 104 47.27 -6.95 -4.22
N VAL A 105 47.57 -7.76 -5.23
CA VAL A 105 48.69 -7.57 -6.15
C VAL A 105 48.18 -7.62 -7.58
N GLN A 106 48.59 -6.67 -8.42
CA GLN A 106 48.39 -6.76 -9.87
C GLN A 106 49.61 -7.40 -10.52
N ILE A 107 49.37 -8.43 -11.35
CA ILE A 107 50.42 -9.11 -12.10
C ILE A 107 50.30 -8.84 -13.61
N GLY A 108 51.43 -8.91 -14.32
CA GLY A 108 51.45 -8.68 -15.77
C GLY A 108 50.86 -9.83 -16.59
N SER A 109 51.08 -11.08 -16.16
CA SER A 109 50.55 -12.28 -16.82
C SER A 109 50.48 -13.45 -15.83
N MET A 110 49.38 -14.22 -15.89
CA MET A 110 49.21 -15.46 -15.13
C MET A 110 50.31 -16.50 -15.44
N ASP A 111 50.75 -16.59 -16.69
CA ASP A 111 51.81 -17.54 -17.07
C ASP A 111 53.15 -17.26 -16.37
N THR A 112 53.45 -15.99 -16.10
CA THR A 112 54.68 -15.59 -15.39
C THR A 112 54.57 -15.81 -13.89
N PHE A 113 53.34 -15.79 -13.37
CA PHE A 113 53.04 -16.05 -11.98
C PHE A 113 53.09 -17.56 -11.69
N ASP A 114 52.46 -18.39 -12.53
CA ASP A 114 52.44 -19.84 -12.38
C ASP A 114 53.87 -20.40 -12.35
N LYS A 115 54.74 -19.95 -13.28
CA LYS A 115 56.16 -20.31 -13.30
C LYS A 115 56.92 -19.90 -12.03
N PHE A 116 56.63 -18.72 -11.49
CA PHE A 116 57.29 -18.21 -10.29
C PHE A 116 56.86 -19.01 -9.05
N ILE A 117 55.57 -19.32 -8.93
CA ILE A 117 55.08 -20.10 -7.78
C ILE A 117 55.54 -21.56 -7.86
N GLU A 118 55.59 -22.16 -9.05
CA GLU A 118 56.17 -23.50 -9.24
C GLU A 118 57.64 -23.56 -8.79
N GLU A 119 58.44 -22.54 -9.11
CA GLU A 119 59.84 -22.43 -8.66
C GLU A 119 59.95 -22.28 -7.14
N GLU A 120 59.12 -21.44 -6.51
CA GLU A 120 59.12 -21.23 -5.06
C GLU A 120 58.54 -22.41 -4.26
N GLN A 121 57.64 -23.20 -4.86
CA GLN A 121 57.18 -24.47 -4.31
C GLN A 121 58.27 -25.54 -4.36
N GLN A 122 59.04 -25.61 -5.45
CA GLN A 122 60.18 -26.52 -5.58
C GLN A 122 61.33 -26.16 -4.64
N ASN A 123 61.58 -24.86 -4.42
CA ASN A 123 62.58 -24.36 -3.48
C ASN A 123 62.13 -24.48 -2.01
N GLY A 124 60.89 -24.87 -1.75
CA GLY A 124 60.35 -25.13 -0.41
C GLY A 124 59.95 -23.89 0.40
N ASN A 125 60.00 -22.71 -0.22
CA ASN A 125 59.70 -21.42 0.42
C ASN A 125 58.19 -21.16 0.52
N PHE A 126 57.40 -21.77 -0.37
CA PHE A 126 55.94 -21.68 -0.34
C PHE A 126 55.28 -23.05 -0.13
N LYS A 127 54.51 -23.19 0.96
CA LYS A 127 53.73 -24.41 1.29
C LYS A 127 52.21 -24.17 1.24
N GLY A 128 51.79 -23.01 0.75
CA GLY A 128 50.40 -22.59 0.74
C GLY A 128 49.58 -23.21 -0.39
N THR A 129 48.26 -23.05 -0.32
CA THR A 129 47.33 -23.49 -1.37
C THR A 129 47.06 -22.37 -2.37
N ILE A 130 47.06 -22.71 -3.66
CA ILE A 130 46.66 -21.81 -4.75
C ILE A 130 45.20 -22.10 -5.11
N GLN A 131 44.35 -21.08 -5.14
CA GLN A 131 42.97 -21.20 -5.64
C GLN A 131 42.75 -20.20 -6.78
N TYR A 132 42.10 -20.66 -7.84
CA TYR A 132 41.65 -19.80 -8.92
C TYR A 132 40.18 -19.47 -8.70
N ASP A 133 39.85 -18.18 -8.60
CA ASP A 133 38.49 -17.73 -8.36
C ASP A 133 38.11 -16.61 -9.34
N LYS A 134 36.81 -16.40 -9.55
CA LYS A 134 36.32 -15.30 -10.38
C LYS A 134 36.01 -14.12 -9.48
N LYS A 135 36.58 -12.95 -9.79
CA LYS A 135 36.23 -11.73 -9.06
C LYS A 135 34.86 -11.24 -9.50
N SER A 136 33.82 -11.73 -8.84
CA SER A 136 32.46 -11.29 -9.09
C SER A 136 32.12 -10.11 -8.18
N ASP A 137 31.99 -8.92 -8.76
CA ASP A 137 31.47 -7.73 -8.08
C ASP A 137 29.94 -7.86 -7.86
N TYR A 138 29.55 -8.78 -6.98
CA TYR A 138 28.15 -8.99 -6.61
C TYR A 138 27.52 -7.71 -6.04
N PHE A 139 28.29 -6.90 -5.31
CA PHE A 139 27.82 -5.62 -4.79
C PHE A 139 27.58 -4.60 -5.92
N GLY A 140 28.50 -4.50 -6.89
CA GLY A 140 28.34 -3.63 -8.05
C GLY A 140 27.16 -4.03 -8.93
N MET A 141 27.00 -5.34 -9.18
CA MET A 141 25.88 -5.88 -9.92
C MET A 141 24.54 -5.66 -9.20
N LEU A 142 24.50 -5.84 -7.88
CA LEU A 142 23.28 -5.60 -7.09
C LEU A 142 22.92 -4.11 -7.05
N PHE A 143 23.89 -3.23 -6.79
CA PHE A 143 23.66 -1.78 -6.73
C PHE A 143 23.12 -1.23 -8.05
N TRP A 144 23.70 -1.64 -9.18
CA TRP A 144 23.28 -1.17 -10.50
C TRP A 144 21.88 -1.70 -10.89
N ASN A 145 21.54 -2.92 -10.50
CA ASN A 145 20.22 -3.50 -10.75
C ASN A 145 19.13 -2.97 -9.81
N LEU A 146 19.49 -2.56 -8.59
CA LEU A 146 18.53 -2.05 -7.60
C LEU A 146 18.23 -0.55 -7.77
N LEU A 147 19.16 0.22 -8.35
CA LEU A 147 19.00 1.67 -8.55
C LEU A 147 17.72 2.03 -9.34
N PRO A 148 17.39 1.36 -10.48
CA PRO A 148 16.12 1.61 -11.17
C PRO A 148 14.89 1.34 -10.30
N ILE A 149 14.90 0.27 -9.51
CA ILE A 149 13.77 -0.11 -8.65
C ILE A 149 13.57 0.94 -7.55
N VAL A 150 14.65 1.34 -6.88
CA VAL A 150 14.62 2.38 -5.84
C VAL A 150 14.16 3.71 -6.41
N PHE A 151 14.61 4.07 -7.63
CA PHE A 151 14.17 5.27 -8.32
C PHE A 151 12.66 5.25 -8.61
N PHE A 152 12.11 4.16 -9.14
CA PHE A 152 10.67 4.05 -9.41
C PHE A 152 9.84 4.05 -8.12
N ILE A 153 10.31 3.39 -7.06
CA ILE A 153 9.64 3.43 -5.74
C ILE A 153 9.65 4.86 -5.18
N GLY A 154 10.79 5.56 -5.25
CA GLY A 154 10.90 6.95 -4.82
C GLY A 154 10.01 7.90 -5.62
N LEU A 155 9.97 7.74 -6.94
CA LEU A 155 9.09 8.49 -7.84
C LEU A 155 7.61 8.23 -7.54
N TRP A 156 7.24 6.97 -7.29
CA TRP A 156 5.87 6.59 -6.94
C TRP A 156 5.43 7.18 -5.59
N ILE A 157 6.30 7.15 -4.58
CA ILE A 157 6.07 7.81 -3.29
C ILE A 157 5.96 9.34 -3.45
N PHE A 158 6.81 9.95 -4.27
CA PHE A 158 6.77 11.38 -4.56
C PHE A 158 5.46 11.79 -5.27
N LEU A 159 5.03 11.01 -6.26
CA LEU A 159 3.77 11.23 -6.97
C LEU A 159 2.55 11.07 -6.05
N MET A 160 2.52 10.03 -5.21
CA MET A 160 1.46 9.86 -4.21
C MET A 160 1.43 10.99 -3.18
N ARG A 161 2.59 11.50 -2.77
CA ARG A 161 2.67 12.68 -1.88
C ARG A 161 2.19 13.96 -2.55
N ARG A 162 2.34 14.07 -3.88
CA ARG A 162 1.88 15.24 -4.66
C ARG A 162 0.40 15.18 -5.02
N MET A 163 -0.16 13.98 -5.26
CA MET A 163 -1.59 13.78 -5.48
C MET A 163 -2.41 13.70 -4.18
N GLY A 164 -1.77 13.50 -3.03
CA GLY A 164 -2.41 13.49 -1.70
C GLY A 164 -2.45 14.85 -0.99
N GLY A 165 -2.26 15.96 -1.71
CA GLY A 165 -2.26 17.32 -1.18
C GLY A 165 -3.67 17.80 -0.81
N GLY A 166 -4.27 17.20 0.21
CA GLY A 166 -5.59 17.53 0.72
C GLY A 166 -6.05 16.59 1.84
N GLY A 167 -5.41 16.69 3.01
CA GLY A 167 -5.96 16.23 4.29
C GLY A 167 -6.13 14.72 4.48
N GLY A 168 -5.27 14.14 5.32
CA GLY A 168 -5.60 12.92 6.08
C GLY A 168 -5.07 11.61 5.48
N ALA A 169 -4.54 10.78 6.39
CA ALA A 169 -4.14 9.41 6.12
C ALA A 169 -5.30 8.62 5.48
N GLY A 170 -5.29 8.44 4.16
CA GLY A 170 -6.44 7.85 3.48
C GLY A 170 -6.22 7.34 2.05
N GLY A 171 -4.98 7.29 1.55
CA GLY A 171 -4.69 6.89 0.15
C GLY A 171 -5.12 5.46 -0.23
N ALA A 172 -5.40 4.59 0.75
CA ALA A 172 -5.95 3.24 0.52
C ALA A 172 -7.47 3.14 0.79
N SER A 173 -8.12 4.19 1.30
CA SER A 173 -9.53 4.14 1.71
C SER A 173 -10.53 4.41 0.57
N ASN A 174 -10.07 4.88 -0.59
CA ASN A 174 -10.97 5.16 -1.71
C ASN A 174 -11.36 3.92 -2.52
N VAL A 175 -10.59 2.83 -2.48
CA VAL A 175 -10.93 1.57 -3.16
C VAL A 175 -11.89 0.68 -2.36
N PHE A 176 -12.01 0.89 -1.05
CA PHE A 176 -12.96 0.13 -0.20
C PHE A 176 -14.29 0.85 0.04
N ASN A 177 -14.46 2.08 -0.46
CA ASN A 177 -15.70 2.85 -0.34
C ASN A 177 -16.70 2.61 -1.48
N VAL A 178 -16.49 1.58 -2.30
CA VAL A 178 -17.27 1.26 -3.52
C VAL A 178 -18.72 0.81 -3.23
N GLY A 179 -19.21 0.86 -1.99
CA GLY A 179 -20.59 0.47 -1.63
C GLY A 179 -21.39 1.49 -0.81
N ARG A 180 -20.77 2.61 -0.40
CA ARG A 180 -21.45 3.64 0.41
C ARG A 180 -22.25 4.57 -0.51
N SER A 181 -23.44 4.94 -0.07
CA SER A 181 -24.27 5.91 -0.80
C SER A 181 -23.57 7.28 -0.85
N LYS A 182 -23.45 7.87 -2.05
CA LYS A 182 -22.98 9.24 -2.29
C LYS A 182 -24.07 10.29 -2.06
N ALA A 183 -25.22 9.91 -1.49
CA ALA A 183 -26.34 10.81 -1.32
C ALA A 183 -25.93 12.06 -0.54
N GLN A 184 -26.22 13.22 -1.12
CA GLN A 184 -25.98 14.49 -0.46
C GLN A 184 -27.05 14.65 0.61
N LEU A 185 -26.62 14.66 1.88
CA LEU A 185 -27.50 14.97 3.00
C LEU A 185 -27.48 16.47 3.24
N PHE A 186 -28.65 17.09 3.12
CA PHE A 186 -28.88 18.44 3.59
C PHE A 186 -29.41 18.36 5.03
N GLU A 187 -28.57 18.76 5.99
CA GLU A 187 -28.94 18.80 7.41
C GLU A 187 -29.88 19.96 7.72
N LYS A 188 -30.66 19.81 8.80
CA LYS A 188 -31.61 20.85 9.25
C LYS A 188 -30.88 22.18 9.46
N GLY A 189 -31.34 23.24 8.78
CA GLY A 189 -30.98 24.62 9.10
C GLY A 189 -30.13 25.37 8.06
N THR A 190 -29.55 24.72 7.06
CA THR A 190 -28.69 25.37 6.05
C THR A 190 -29.45 25.57 4.73
N ASN A 191 -29.70 26.82 4.31
CA ASN A 191 -30.38 27.22 3.06
C ASN A 191 -31.71 26.50 2.77
N ARG A 192 -32.73 26.76 3.59
CA ARG A 192 -34.08 26.21 3.42
C ARG A 192 -34.80 26.88 2.25
N ILE A 193 -34.99 26.13 1.17
CA ILE A 193 -35.93 26.45 0.09
C ILE A 193 -37.34 26.08 0.58
N THR A 194 -38.32 26.95 0.35
CA THR A 194 -39.72 26.81 0.82
C THR A 194 -40.70 26.97 -0.34
N PHE A 195 -42.02 26.83 -0.11
CA PHE A 195 -43.01 27.04 -1.18
C PHE A 195 -43.06 28.47 -1.69
N LYS A 196 -42.49 29.44 -0.96
CA LYS A 196 -42.32 30.82 -1.41
C LYS A 196 -41.31 30.96 -2.54
N ASP A 197 -40.33 30.07 -2.60
CA ASP A 197 -39.24 30.11 -3.58
C ASP A 197 -39.60 29.38 -4.89
N VAL A 198 -40.74 28.70 -4.92
CA VAL A 198 -41.27 28.04 -6.11
C VAL A 198 -42.35 28.93 -6.72
N ALA A 199 -42.17 29.44 -7.94
CA ALA A 199 -43.21 30.22 -8.61
C ALA A 199 -44.21 29.31 -9.35
N GLY A 200 -45.51 29.65 -9.30
CA GLY A 200 -46.56 28.91 -10.00
C GLY A 200 -46.86 27.52 -9.42
N GLN A 201 -47.25 26.58 -10.29
CA GLN A 201 -47.52 25.17 -9.95
C GLN A 201 -48.55 24.98 -8.80
N ALA A 202 -49.62 25.79 -8.78
CA ALA A 202 -50.60 25.80 -7.68
C ALA A 202 -51.22 24.43 -7.41
N ALA A 203 -51.58 23.68 -8.45
CA ALA A 203 -52.13 22.33 -8.32
C ALA A 203 -51.11 21.36 -7.67
N ALA A 204 -49.88 21.33 -8.18
CA ALA A 204 -48.83 20.46 -7.63
C ALA A 204 -48.49 20.82 -6.18
N LYS A 205 -48.42 22.13 -5.85
CA LYS A 205 -48.22 22.61 -4.47
C LYS A 205 -49.32 22.14 -3.53
N GLN A 206 -50.58 22.17 -3.97
CA GLN A 206 -51.71 21.71 -3.17
C GLN A 206 -51.61 20.20 -2.88
N GLU A 207 -51.24 19.38 -3.88
CA GLU A 207 -51.05 17.94 -3.68
C GLU A 207 -49.88 17.63 -2.74
N VAL A 208 -48.75 18.31 -2.89
CA VAL A 208 -47.59 18.09 -2.00
C VAL A 208 -47.74 18.73 -0.62
N GLN A 209 -48.67 19.68 -0.44
CA GLN A 209 -48.99 20.26 0.86
C GLN A 209 -49.53 19.19 1.82
N GLU A 210 -50.31 18.24 1.33
CA GLU A 210 -50.76 17.11 2.15
C GLU A 210 -49.55 16.35 2.72
N ILE A 211 -48.55 16.04 1.88
CA ILE A 211 -47.32 15.36 2.30
C ILE A 211 -46.59 16.15 3.39
N VAL A 212 -46.54 17.49 3.29
CA VAL A 212 -45.96 18.36 4.32
C VAL A 212 -46.72 18.22 5.64
N ASP A 213 -48.04 18.27 5.60
CA ASP A 213 -48.88 18.19 6.81
C ASP A 213 -48.75 16.82 7.49
N PHE A 214 -48.66 15.75 6.70
CA PHE A 214 -48.35 14.41 7.19
C PHE A 214 -46.99 14.33 7.88
N LEU A 215 -45.94 14.93 7.30
CA LEU A 215 -44.60 14.93 7.88
C LEU A 215 -44.50 15.76 9.17
N LYS A 216 -45.29 16.82 9.29
CA LYS A 216 -45.40 17.64 10.51
C LYS A 216 -46.17 16.96 11.63
N GLN A 217 -47.25 16.24 11.31
CA GLN A 217 -48.15 15.62 12.29
C GLN A 217 -48.47 14.16 11.97
N PRO A 218 -47.49 13.25 11.92
CA PRO A 218 -47.71 11.87 11.48
C PRO A 218 -48.68 11.07 12.36
N GLN A 219 -48.73 11.36 13.66
CA GLN A 219 -49.61 10.68 14.62
C GLN A 219 -51.09 10.93 14.32
N LYS A 220 -51.47 12.20 14.11
CA LYS A 220 -52.85 12.62 13.84
C LYS A 220 -53.46 11.87 12.66
N TYR A 221 -52.69 11.72 11.58
CA TYR A 221 -53.19 11.03 10.39
C TYR A 221 -53.20 9.51 10.54
N THR A 222 -52.27 8.94 11.32
CA THR A 222 -52.24 7.50 11.60
C THR A 222 -53.44 7.08 12.46
N GLU A 223 -53.83 7.91 13.44
CA GLU A 223 -55.00 7.70 14.30
C GLU A 223 -56.32 7.73 13.52
N LEU A 224 -56.40 8.57 12.49
CA LEU A 224 -57.55 8.64 11.57
C LEU A 224 -57.58 7.49 10.55
N GLY A 225 -56.65 6.53 10.64
CA GLY A 225 -56.54 5.39 9.72
C GLY A 225 -55.89 5.73 8.37
N GLY A 226 -55.34 6.94 8.23
CA GLY A 226 -54.66 7.38 7.02
C GLY A 226 -53.32 6.65 6.83
N LYS A 227 -53.12 6.06 5.65
CA LYS A 227 -51.82 5.49 5.26
C LYS A 227 -50.96 6.57 4.63
N ILE A 228 -49.75 6.76 5.15
CA ILE A 228 -48.77 7.69 4.57
C ILE A 228 -48.40 7.21 3.16
N PRO A 229 -48.52 8.07 2.12
CA PRO A 229 -48.01 7.74 0.79
C PRO A 229 -46.53 7.39 0.86
N LYS A 230 -46.15 6.22 0.33
CA LYS A 230 -44.75 5.75 0.39
C LYS A 230 -43.83 6.50 -0.58
N GLY A 231 -44.39 7.20 -1.56
CA GLY A 231 -43.66 7.99 -2.55
C GLY A 231 -44.62 8.78 -3.43
N ALA A 232 -44.08 9.81 -4.08
CA ALA A 232 -44.77 10.61 -5.08
C ALA A 232 -43.84 10.75 -6.30
N LEU A 233 -44.40 10.64 -7.50
CA LEU A 233 -43.65 10.78 -8.75
C LEU A 233 -43.97 12.13 -9.39
N LEU A 234 -42.97 13.01 -9.46
CA LEU A 234 -43.10 14.30 -10.12
C LEU A 234 -42.75 14.14 -11.61
N VAL A 235 -43.74 14.31 -12.50
CA VAL A 235 -43.57 14.15 -13.96
C VAL A 235 -43.68 15.50 -14.64
N GLY A 236 -42.80 15.75 -15.62
CA GLY A 236 -42.88 16.92 -16.48
C GLY A 236 -41.59 17.16 -17.26
N PRO A 237 -41.59 18.07 -18.24
CA PRO A 237 -40.40 18.44 -19.02
C PRO A 237 -39.19 18.84 -18.13
N PRO A 238 -37.96 18.74 -18.64
CA PRO A 238 -36.79 19.26 -17.91
C PRO A 238 -36.95 20.76 -17.66
N GLY A 239 -36.41 21.24 -16.54
CA GLY A 239 -36.46 22.68 -16.18
C GLY A 239 -37.76 23.19 -15.55
N THR A 240 -38.77 22.34 -15.32
CA THR A 240 -40.05 22.76 -14.69
C THR A 240 -40.00 22.86 -13.15
N GLY A 241 -38.82 22.75 -12.55
CA GLY A 241 -38.65 22.93 -11.10
C GLY A 241 -39.02 21.72 -10.23
N LYS A 242 -39.06 20.49 -10.78
CA LYS A 242 -39.33 19.25 -10.02
C LYS A 242 -38.43 19.10 -8.78
N THR A 243 -37.12 19.21 -8.98
CA THR A 243 -36.11 19.14 -7.91
C THR A 243 -36.25 20.30 -6.92
N LEU A 244 -36.67 21.49 -7.39
CA LEU A 244 -36.89 22.66 -6.55
C LEU A 244 -38.14 22.49 -5.67
N LEU A 245 -39.22 21.95 -6.23
CA LEU A 245 -40.46 21.63 -5.50
C LEU A 245 -40.19 20.57 -4.43
N ALA A 246 -39.43 19.51 -4.73
CA ALA A 246 -39.08 18.49 -3.75
C ALA A 246 -38.26 19.06 -2.57
N LYS A 247 -37.30 19.95 -2.85
CA LYS A 247 -36.54 20.67 -1.80
C LYS A 247 -37.46 21.58 -0.98
N ALA A 248 -38.41 22.26 -1.62
CA ALA A 248 -39.39 23.11 -0.95
C ALA A 248 -40.30 22.32 0.01
N VAL A 249 -40.76 21.13 -0.38
CA VAL A 249 -41.54 20.23 0.50
C VAL A 249 -40.74 19.87 1.76
N ALA A 250 -39.46 19.53 1.62
CA ALA A 250 -38.60 19.20 2.75
C ALA A 250 -38.35 20.42 3.67
N GLY A 251 -38.15 21.59 3.08
CA GLY A 251 -37.98 22.84 3.82
C GLY A 251 -39.25 23.27 4.56
N GLU A 252 -40.42 23.09 3.95
CA GLU A 252 -41.72 23.37 4.58
C GLU A 252 -42.03 22.42 5.74
N ALA A 253 -41.71 21.13 5.60
CA ALA A 253 -41.87 20.12 6.63
C ALA A 253 -40.77 20.17 7.72
N ASP A 254 -39.69 20.93 7.49
CA ASP A 254 -38.49 20.96 8.32
C ASP A 254 -37.91 19.57 8.64
N VAL A 255 -37.71 18.76 7.59
CA VAL A 255 -37.15 17.41 7.68
C VAL A 255 -35.85 17.29 6.87
N PRO A 256 -34.92 16.38 7.22
CA PRO A 256 -33.73 16.14 6.43
C PRO A 256 -34.07 15.72 5.00
N PHE A 257 -33.27 16.21 4.04
CA PHE A 257 -33.43 15.93 2.61
C PHE A 257 -32.22 15.15 2.09
N PHE A 258 -32.46 13.93 1.62
CA PHE A 258 -31.47 13.09 0.96
C PHE A 258 -31.69 13.16 -0.56
N SER A 259 -30.65 13.54 -1.32
CA SER A 259 -30.72 13.59 -2.78
C SER A 259 -29.75 12.59 -3.41
N ILE A 260 -30.23 11.82 -4.38
CA ILE A 260 -29.42 10.91 -5.21
C ILE A 260 -29.92 10.93 -6.66
N SER A 261 -29.04 10.73 -7.63
CA SER A 261 -29.46 10.58 -9.03
C SER A 261 -29.74 9.11 -9.34
N GLY A 262 -30.75 8.82 -10.16
CA GLY A 262 -31.07 7.48 -10.65
C GLY A 262 -29.91 6.89 -11.44
N SER A 263 -29.22 7.73 -12.21
CA SER A 263 -28.00 7.40 -12.94
C SER A 263 -26.85 6.95 -12.01
N ASP A 264 -26.82 7.34 -10.72
CA ASP A 264 -25.80 6.88 -9.76
C ASP A 264 -25.96 5.39 -9.38
N PHE A 265 -27.08 4.76 -9.73
CA PHE A 265 -27.32 3.34 -9.48
C PHE A 265 -26.87 2.43 -10.64
N VAL A 266 -26.65 3.00 -11.83
CA VAL A 266 -26.20 2.26 -13.01
C VAL A 266 -24.68 2.36 -13.10
N GLU A 267 -23.98 1.35 -12.58
CA GLU A 267 -22.52 1.30 -12.60
C GLU A 267 -21.99 0.01 -13.27
N MET A 268 -20.74 0.07 -13.75
CA MET A 268 -20.07 -1.06 -14.42
C MET A 268 -19.87 -2.28 -13.52
N PHE A 269 -19.98 -2.11 -12.20
CA PHE A 269 -19.76 -3.17 -11.21
C PHE A 269 -21.09 -3.71 -10.67
N VAL A 270 -21.34 -4.99 -10.92
CA VAL A 270 -22.55 -5.71 -10.48
C VAL A 270 -22.68 -5.64 -8.96
N GLY A 271 -23.87 -5.27 -8.48
CA GLY A 271 -24.22 -5.27 -7.05
C GLY A 271 -23.84 -4.00 -6.28
N VAL A 272 -23.06 -3.09 -6.87
CA VAL A 272 -22.72 -1.80 -6.24
C VAL A 272 -23.94 -0.89 -6.12
N GLY A 273 -24.73 -0.75 -7.19
CA GLY A 273 -25.98 0.05 -7.16
C GLY A 273 -26.96 -0.44 -6.09
N ALA A 274 -27.19 -1.75 -6.01
CA ALA A 274 -28.07 -2.35 -5.00
C ALA A 274 -27.58 -2.14 -3.56
N SER A 275 -26.26 -2.12 -3.33
CA SER A 275 -25.68 -1.80 -2.02
C SER A 275 -25.96 -0.35 -1.63
N ARG A 276 -25.84 0.59 -2.58
CA ARG A 276 -26.10 2.02 -2.33
C ARG A 276 -27.56 2.29 -2.00
N VAL A 277 -28.50 1.66 -2.70
CA VAL A 277 -29.94 1.74 -2.37
C VAL A 277 -30.16 1.30 -0.91
N ARG A 278 -29.63 0.14 -0.52
CA ARG A 278 -29.76 -0.36 0.85
C ARG A 278 -29.16 0.57 1.88
N ASP A 279 -27.96 1.08 1.63
CA ASP A 279 -27.26 2.00 2.53
C ASP A 279 -27.94 3.37 2.62
N LEU A 280 -28.56 3.86 1.54
CA LEU A 280 -29.38 5.08 1.53
C LEU A 280 -30.61 4.92 2.41
N PHE A 281 -31.39 3.85 2.22
CA PHE A 281 -32.59 3.59 3.02
C PHE A 281 -32.25 3.31 4.49
N ARG A 282 -31.08 2.73 4.80
CA ARG A 282 -30.61 2.59 6.19
C ARG A 282 -30.38 3.96 6.84
N GLN A 283 -29.62 4.83 6.19
CA GLN A 283 -29.33 6.18 6.70
C GLN A 283 -30.59 7.04 6.84
N ALA A 284 -31.52 6.92 5.89
CA ALA A 284 -32.79 7.62 5.95
C ALA A 284 -33.66 7.16 7.14
N LYS A 285 -33.71 5.85 7.41
CA LYS A 285 -34.43 5.31 8.59
C LYS A 285 -33.86 5.83 9.92
N GLU A 286 -32.54 6.01 10.01
CA GLU A 286 -31.88 6.57 11.20
C GLU A 286 -32.19 8.05 11.42
N LYS A 287 -32.48 8.81 10.35
CA LYS A 287 -32.80 10.25 10.39
C LYS A 287 -34.29 10.55 10.16
N ALA A 288 -35.18 9.58 10.40
CA ALA A 288 -36.62 9.76 10.20
C ALA A 288 -37.24 10.73 11.24
N PRO A 289 -38.25 11.55 10.86
CA PRO A 289 -38.85 11.69 9.52
C PRO A 289 -37.93 12.45 8.56
N CYS A 290 -37.82 11.99 7.31
CA CYS A 290 -36.98 12.57 6.26
C CYS A 290 -37.58 12.37 4.87
N ILE A 291 -37.08 13.10 3.88
CA ILE A 291 -37.43 12.92 2.46
C ILE A 291 -36.23 12.37 1.69
N ILE A 292 -36.47 11.35 0.87
CA ILE A 292 -35.51 10.84 -0.11
C ILE A 292 -35.99 11.27 -1.49
N PHE A 293 -35.16 12.04 -2.20
CA PHE A 293 -35.39 12.45 -3.57
C PHE A 293 -34.45 11.68 -4.48
N ILE A 294 -35.05 11.01 -5.48
CA ILE A 294 -34.34 10.32 -6.55
C ILE A 294 -34.63 11.07 -7.83
N ASP A 295 -33.64 11.79 -8.35
CA ASP A 295 -33.74 12.43 -9.67
C ASP A 295 -33.54 11.39 -10.77
N GLU A 296 -34.00 11.64 -12.00
CA GLU A 296 -33.78 10.75 -13.15
C GLU A 296 -34.09 9.25 -12.87
N ILE A 297 -35.22 8.98 -12.21
CA ILE A 297 -35.62 7.62 -11.83
C ILE A 297 -35.79 6.70 -13.05
N ASP A 298 -36.02 7.27 -14.23
CA ASP A 298 -36.12 6.58 -15.51
C ASP A 298 -34.80 5.91 -15.96
N ALA A 299 -33.67 6.26 -15.34
CA ALA A 299 -32.39 5.59 -15.55
C ALA A 299 -32.31 4.18 -14.92
N VAL A 300 -33.26 3.78 -14.05
CA VAL A 300 -33.24 2.52 -13.28
C VAL A 300 -34.40 1.59 -13.64
#